data_AF-A0A7V8DN03-F1
#
_entry.id   AF-A0A7V8DN03-F1
#
_cell.length_a   1.000
_cell.length_b   1.000
_cell.length_c   1.000
_cell.angle_alpha   90.00
_cell.angle_beta   90.00
_cell.angle_gamma   90.00
#
_symmetry.space_group_name_H-M   'P 1'
#
loop_
_entity.id
_entity.type
_entity.pdbx_description
1 polymer ?
#
loop_
_entity_poly.entity_id
_entity_poly.type
_entity_poly.pdbx_seq_one_letter_code
_entity_poly.pdbx_strand_id
1 'polypeptide(L)' 'MDCSMEKNQGYCTCTYASCSQKYKCCECLHYHRKMDQLPACYFSKDYEKTYDRSVANFLKMREDKKTVMHEAK' A
#
# COMPACT_ATOMS: atom_id res chain seq x y z
N MET A 1 -20.50 -6.73 0.78
CA MET A 1 -19.41 -6.96 1.75
C MET A 1 -19.21 -5.65 2.48
N ASP A 2 -19.26 -5.66 3.81
CA ASP A 2 -19.30 -4.43 4.60
C ASP A 2 -17.88 -3.89 4.87
N CYS A 3 -17.65 -2.60 4.64
CA CYS A 3 -16.33 -1.98 4.79
C CYS A 3 -16.17 -1.39 6.20
N SER A 4 -15.53 -2.13 7.10
CA SER A 4 -15.27 -1.66 8.47
C SER A 4 -14.02 -0.78 8.53
N MET A 5 -14.22 0.54 8.65
CA MET A 5 -13.12 1.50 8.78
C MET A 5 -12.24 1.24 10.00
N GLU A 6 -12.84 0.87 11.15
CA GLU A 6 -12.13 0.56 12.38
C GLU A 6 -11.13 -0.59 12.18
N LYS A 7 -11.58 -1.71 11.61
CA LYS A 7 -10.69 -2.85 11.29
C LYS A 7 -9.59 -2.45 10.31
N ASN A 8 -9.91 -1.58 9.33
CA ASN A 8 -8.97 -1.14 8.32
C ASN A 8 -7.85 -0.24 8.87
N GLN A 9 -7.99 0.35 10.08
CA GLN A 9 -6.94 1.16 10.69
C GLN A 9 -5.65 0.36 10.92
N GLY A 10 -5.77 -0.92 11.30
CA GLY A 10 -4.61 -1.80 11.50
C GLY A 10 -3.92 -2.24 10.20
N TYR A 11 -4.60 -2.16 9.06
CA TYR A 11 -4.08 -2.60 7.75
C TYR A 11 -3.58 -1.45 6.87
N CYS A 12 -4.08 -0.24 7.08
CA CYS A 12 -3.74 0.92 6.27
C CYS A 12 -2.37 1.49 6.65
N THR A 13 -1.41 1.39 5.75
CA THR A 13 -0.05 1.93 5.93
C THR A 13 0.14 3.32 5.30
N CYS A 14 -0.93 3.94 4.78
CA CYS A 14 -0.84 5.24 4.09
C CYS A 14 -0.21 6.31 4.98
N THR A 15 0.95 6.83 4.55
CA THR A 15 1.76 7.82 5.27
C THR A 15 1.26 9.25 5.07
N TYR A 16 0.36 9.48 4.11
CA TYR A 16 -0.19 10.80 3.85
C TYR A 16 -1.22 11.19 4.92
N ALA A 17 -0.86 12.16 5.76
CA ALA A 17 -1.65 12.54 6.95
C ALA A 17 -3.06 13.06 6.61
N SER A 18 -3.20 13.80 5.51
CA SER A 18 -4.46 14.40 5.05
C SER A 18 -5.24 13.54 4.05
N CYS A 19 -4.97 12.23 3.98
CA CYS A 19 -5.67 11.33 3.06
C CYS A 19 -7.16 11.20 3.40
N SER A 20 -8.04 11.74 2.56
CA SER A 20 -9.50 11.67 2.72
C SER A 20 -10.09 10.26 2.53
N GLN A 21 -9.34 9.37 1.87
CA GLN A 21 -9.74 7.99 1.58
C GLN A 21 -9.19 6.98 2.59
N LYS A 22 -8.49 7.45 3.63
CA LYS A 22 -7.84 6.58 4.61
C LYS A 22 -8.87 5.68 5.30
N TYR A 23 -8.54 4.40 5.42
CA TYR A 23 -9.38 3.35 6.03
C TYR A 23 -10.65 2.95 5.24
N LYS A 24 -10.94 3.63 4.14
CA LYS A 24 -12.07 3.31 3.25
C LYS A 24 -11.60 2.49 2.06
N CYS A 25 -11.42 1.18 2.25
CA CYS A 25 -10.71 0.33 1.29
C CYS A 25 -11.25 0.40 -0.14
N CYS A 26 -12.58 0.41 -0.34
CA CYS A 26 -13.17 0.51 -1.67
C CYS A 26 -12.89 1.88 -2.31
N GLU A 27 -13.10 2.98 -1.58
CA GLU A 27 -12.85 4.34 -2.07
C GLU A 27 -11.35 4.56 -2.36
N CYS A 28 -10.47 4.09 -1.48
CA CYS A 28 -9.02 4.11 -1.63
C CYS A 28 -8.57 3.34 -2.89
N LEU A 29 -9.10 2.13 -3.09
CA LEU A 29 -8.80 1.32 -4.26
C LEU A 29 -9.26 2.01 -5.56
N HIS A 30 -10.49 2.52 -5.59
CA HIS A 30 -11.00 3.24 -6.76
C HIS A 30 -10.19 4.51 -7.06
N TYR A 31 -9.78 5.24 -6.03
CA TYR A 31 -8.97 6.45 -6.18
C TYR A 31 -7.61 6.14 -6.81
N HIS A 32 -6.84 5.21 -6.24
CA HIS A 32 -5.52 4.87 -6.76
C HIS A 32 -5.58 4.18 -8.13
N ARG A 33 -6.59 3.33 -8.37
CA ARG A 33 -6.78 2.67 -9.66
C ARG A 33 -6.98 3.65 -10.81
N LYS A 34 -7.63 4.80 -10.57
CA LYS A 34 -7.81 5.84 -11.61
C LYS A 34 -6.50 6.52 -12.03
N MET A 35 -5.44 6.36 -11.24
CA MET A 35 -4.11 6.92 -11.49
C MET A 35 -3.08 5.81 -11.81
N ASP A 36 -3.54 4.60 -12.13
CA ASP A 36 -2.70 3.42 -12.34
C ASP A 36 -1.74 3.12 -11.17
N GLN A 37 -2.22 3.39 -9.95
CA GLN A 37 -1.51 3.17 -8.69
C GLN A 37 -2.16 2.06 -7.86
N LEU A 38 -1.38 1.55 -6.91
CA LEU A 38 -1.85 0.66 -5.85
C LEU A 38 -2.04 1.40 -4.53
N PRO A 39 -2.98 0.98 -3.67
CA PRO A 39 -3.08 1.50 -2.31
C PRO A 39 -1.80 1.28 -1.49
N ALA A 40 -1.55 2.18 -0.53
CA ALA A 40 -0.40 2.12 0.37
C ALA A 40 -0.23 0.77 1.09
N CYS A 41 -1.33 0.08 1.42
CA CYS A 41 -1.31 -1.22 2.12
C CYS A 41 -0.64 -2.35 1.33
N TYR A 42 -0.31 -2.14 0.05
CA TYR A 42 0.49 -3.07 -0.74
C TYR A 42 2.00 -2.89 -0.54
N PHE A 43 2.43 -1.78 0.07
CA PHE A 43 3.82 -1.40 0.20
C PHE A 43 4.32 -1.58 1.65
N SER A 44 5.61 -1.93 1.78
CA SER A 44 6.32 -1.90 3.05
C SER A 44 6.50 -0.45 3.51
N LYS A 45 6.83 -0.24 4.79
CA LYS A 45 7.01 1.12 5.33
C LYS A 45 8.05 1.93 4.56
N ASP A 46 9.14 1.31 4.14
CA ASP A 46 10.24 2.04 3.47
C ASP A 46 9.90 2.39 2.03
N TYR A 47 9.12 1.55 1.36
CA TYR A 47 8.60 1.83 0.03
C TYR A 47 7.47 2.86 0.04
N GLU A 48 6.52 2.77 0.98
CA GLU A 48 5.40 3.74 1.08
C GLU A 48 5.89 5.16 1.44
N LYS A 49 7.02 5.31 2.15
CA LYS A 49 7.62 6.62 2.44
C LYS A 49 8.09 7.38 1.19
N THR A 50 8.34 6.70 0.07
CA THR A 50 8.73 7.36 -1.19
C THR A 50 7.54 7.92 -1.95
N TYR A 51 6.32 7.56 -1.55
CA TYR A 51 5.06 7.91 -2.21
C TYR A 51 4.92 7.42 -3.66
N ASP A 52 5.88 6.66 -4.18
CA ASP A 52 5.78 6.01 -5.48
C ASP A 52 4.88 4.78 -5.35
N ARG A 53 3.60 4.97 -5.66
CA ARG A 53 2.57 3.92 -5.61
C ARG A 53 2.36 3.24 -6.96
N SER A 54 3.32 3.34 -7.88
CA SER A 54 3.25 2.67 -9.17
C SER A 54 3.32 1.14 -9.04
N VAL A 55 2.76 0.45 -10.04
CA VAL A 55 2.88 -1.01 -10.15
C VAL A 55 4.34 -1.44 -10.27
N ALA A 56 5.18 -0.66 -10.97
CA ALA A 56 6.60 -0.93 -11.11
C ALA A 56 7.32 -0.93 -9.75
N ASN A 57 7.07 0.07 -8.90
CA ASN A 57 7.67 0.14 -7.57
C ASN A 57 7.18 -1.00 -6.66
N PHE A 58 5.91 -1.42 -6.81
CA PHE A 58 5.40 -2.59 -6.11
C PHE A 58 6.14 -3.88 -6.51
N LEU A 59 6.35 -4.10 -7.82
CA LEU A 59 7.09 -5.27 -8.30
C LEU A 59 8.53 -5.28 -7.80
N LYS A 60 9.22 -4.14 -7.86
CA LYS A 60 10.56 -3.97 -7.31
C LYS A 60 10.62 -4.34 -5.83
N MET A 61 9.70 -3.81 -5.02
CA MET A 61 9.61 -4.16 -3.59
C MET A 61 9.46 -5.67 -3.37
N ARG A 62 8.66 -6.34 -4.19
CA ARG A 62 8.43 -7.79 -4.09
C ARG A 62 9.66 -8.59 -4.49
N GLU A 63 10.48 -8.09 -5.40
CA GLU A 63 11.77 -8.67 -5.77
C GLU A 63 12.79 -8.48 -4.65
N ASP A 64 12.96 -7.27 -4.13
CA ASP A 64 13.84 -6.97 -3.00
C ASP A 64 13.52 -7.87 -1.79
N LYS A 65 12.23 -8.07 -1.49
CA LYS A 65 11.80 -8.96 -0.40
C LYS A 65 12.21 -10.42 -0.61
N LYS A 66 12.27 -10.91 -1.86
CA LYS A 66 12.69 -12.29 -2.17
C LYS A 66 14.19 -12.48 -1.91
N THR A 67 15.00 -11.47 -2.20
CA THR A 67 16.45 -11.49 -1.98
C THR A 67 16.77 -11.64 -0.49
N VAL A 68 16.14 -10.83 0.36
CA VAL A 68 16.34 -10.87 1.82
C VAL A 68 15.85 -12.20 2.44
N MET A 69 14.83 -12.84 1.86
CA MET A 69 14.34 -14.14 2.33
C MET A 69 15.22 -15.32 1.91
N HIS A 70 16.08 -15.17 0.90
CA HIS A 70 17.07 -16.20 0.52
C HIS A 70 18.35 -16.11 1.34
N GLU A 71 18.71 -14.93 1.85
CA GLU A 71 19.92 -14.72 2.67
C GLU A 71 19.72 -15.04 4.16
N ALA A 72 18.47 -15.21 4.60
CA ALA A 72 18.11 -15.51 5.99
C ALA A 72 17.89 -17.02 6.25
N LYS A 73 18.49 -17.91 5.43
CA LYS A 73 18.36 -19.36 5.56
C LYS A 73 19.70 -20.03 5.81
#